data_AF-A0AA86IEL9-F1
#
_entry.id   AF-A0AA86IEL9-F1
#
_cell.length_a   1.000
_cell.length_b   1.000
_cell.length_c   1.000
_cell.angle_alpha   90.00
_cell.angle_beta   90.00
_cell.angle_gamma   90.00
#
_symmetry.space_group_name_H-M   'P 1'
#
loop_
_entity.id
_entity.type
_entity.pdbx_description
1 polymer ?
#
loop_
_entity_poly.entity_id
_entity_poly.type
_entity_poly.pdbx_seq_one_letter_code
_entity_poly.pdbx_strand_id
1 'polypeptide(L)'
;MKYKNNKSILKMLAIILLSIDLFFYLLALESLYVFSSKVSIYFLIFVLHFIYLYIVLITVSKTKESKVFWGVIGPFFIVPIAIVGWFTFFYTNKVDYYDLSSPKNTQKIIIGYSNWSLGETNHYYDFYKQTEFPLVKKRINQEPLHVMTRNTDMSDLNVLGAHDAQWGNEQTVTFTSPYLNKEVTFNLK
;
A
#
# COMPACT_ATOMS: atom_id res chain seq x y z
N MET A 1 -39.45 8.45 21.16
CA MET A 1 -38.29 9.29 20.82
C MET A 1 -37.01 8.47 20.54
N LYS A 2 -37.07 7.39 19.72
CA LYS A 2 -35.97 6.40 19.59
C LYS A 2 -35.35 6.28 18.18
N TYR A 3 -35.95 6.91 17.16
CA TYR A 3 -35.53 6.79 15.75
C TYR A 3 -34.67 7.95 15.21
N LYS A 4 -34.54 9.06 15.97
CA LYS A 4 -33.80 10.25 15.49
C LYS A 4 -32.27 10.07 15.56
N ASN A 5 -31.78 9.13 16.37
CA ASN A 5 -30.36 8.99 16.68
C ASN A 5 -29.58 8.18 15.63
N ASN A 6 -30.15 7.09 15.10
CA ASN A 6 -29.42 6.18 14.20
C ASN A 6 -29.00 6.86 12.88
N LYS A 7 -29.88 7.70 12.31
CA LYS A 7 -29.54 8.46 11.10
C LYS A 7 -28.43 9.48 11.34
N SER A 8 -28.38 10.07 12.54
CA SER A 8 -27.31 11.01 12.92
C SER A 8 -25.97 10.29 13.08
N ILE A 9 -25.99 9.10 13.69
CA ILE A 9 -24.79 8.26 13.87
C ILE A 9 -24.24 7.79 12.52
N LEU A 10 -25.11 7.33 11.60
CA LEU A 10 -24.67 6.93 10.26
C LEU A 10 -24.02 8.08 9.48
N LYS A 11 -24.61 9.28 9.54
CA LYS A 11 -24.01 10.48 8.93
C LYS A 11 -22.64 10.80 9.53
N MET A 12 -22.52 10.72 10.85
CA MET A 12 -21.24 10.94 11.54
C MET A 12 -20.19 9.92 11.10
N LEU A 13 -20.54 8.63 11.02
CA LEU A 13 -19.64 7.58 10.53
C LEU A 13 -19.23 7.79 9.08
N ALA A 14 -20.14 8.24 8.21
CA ALA A 14 -19.82 8.59 6.83
C ALA A 14 -18.76 9.71 6.76
N ILE A 15 -18.94 10.75 7.57
CA ILE A 15 -18.00 11.88 7.63
C ILE A 15 -16.64 11.42 8.14
N ILE A 16 -16.60 10.53 9.14
CA ILE A 16 -15.35 9.96 9.65
C ILE A 16 -14.63 9.17 8.55
N LEU A 17 -15.32 8.28 7.83
CA LEU A 17 -14.72 7.50 6.74
C LEU A 17 -14.18 8.40 5.63
N LEU A 18 -14.96 9.38 5.19
CA LEU A 18 -14.54 10.35 4.18
C LEU A 18 -13.34 11.18 4.66
N SER A 19 -13.26 11.51 5.95
CA SER A 19 -12.12 12.23 6.51
C SER A 19 -10.85 11.37 6.52
N ILE A 20 -10.99 10.07 6.77
CA ILE A 20 -9.89 9.10 6.66
C ILE A 20 -9.42 9.04 5.19
N ASP A 21 -10.34 8.91 4.24
CA ASP A 21 -9.98 8.87 2.81
C ASP A 21 -9.25 10.14 2.38
N LEU A 22 -9.76 11.31 2.79
CA LEU A 22 -9.12 12.60 2.50
C LEU A 22 -7.73 12.68 3.12
N PHE A 23 -7.55 12.19 4.35
CA PHE A 23 -6.25 12.14 5.00
C PHE A 23 -5.25 11.28 4.20
N PHE A 24 -5.63 10.07 3.79
CA PHE A 24 -4.75 9.22 2.98
C PHE A 24 -4.48 9.79 1.58
N TYR A 25 -5.47 10.46 0.99
CA TYR A 25 -5.30 11.17 -0.27
C TYR A 25 -4.29 12.32 -0.15
N LEU A 26 -4.38 13.13 0.91
CA LEU A 26 -3.41 14.20 1.18
C LEU A 26 -2.00 13.65 1.40
N LEU A 27 -1.85 12.52 2.11
CA LEU A 27 -0.56 11.85 2.25
C LEU A 27 0.00 11.43 0.88
N ALA A 28 -0.83 10.83 0.02
CA ALA A 28 -0.40 10.37 -1.30
C ALA A 28 0.06 11.53 -2.21
N LEU A 29 -0.56 12.71 -2.12
CA LEU A 29 -0.12 13.92 -2.85
C LEU A 29 1.32 14.33 -2.47
N GLU A 30 1.69 14.16 -1.20
CA GLU A 30 3.04 14.44 -0.69
C GLU A 30 4.00 13.26 -0.84
N SER A 31 3.61 12.22 -1.59
CA SER A 31 4.35 10.94 -1.73
C SER A 31 4.63 10.28 -0.38
N LEU A 32 3.75 10.49 0.59
CA LEU A 32 3.79 9.87 1.92
C LEU A 32 2.88 8.64 1.93
N TYR A 33 3.42 7.54 2.42
CA TYR A 33 2.73 6.26 2.51
C TYR A 33 2.81 5.73 3.93
N VAL A 34 1.74 5.13 4.40
CA VAL A 34 1.71 4.52 5.73
C VAL A 34 2.32 3.12 5.63
N PHE A 35 3.26 2.83 6.53
CA PHE A 35 3.80 1.49 6.70
C PHE A 35 2.66 0.53 6.98
N SER A 36 2.60 -0.53 6.19
CA SER A 36 1.69 -1.61 6.48
C SER A 36 2.47 -2.85 6.84
N SER A 37 2.08 -3.46 7.95
CA SER A 37 2.47 -4.81 8.30
C SER A 37 1.81 -5.81 7.33
N LYS A 38 1.83 -7.10 7.67
CA LYS A 38 1.24 -8.22 6.89
C LYS A 38 -0.15 -7.94 6.30
N VAL A 39 -0.92 -7.00 6.86
CA VAL A 39 -2.20 -6.53 6.33
C VAL A 39 -2.07 -5.06 5.92
N SER A 40 -2.43 -4.74 4.68
CA SER A 40 -2.44 -3.38 4.13
C SER A 40 -3.43 -2.48 4.89
N ILE A 41 -3.04 -1.29 5.33
CA ILE A 41 -3.94 -0.31 5.96
C ILE A 41 -5.01 0.14 4.96
N TYR A 42 -4.64 0.20 3.68
CA TYR A 42 -5.56 0.43 2.58
C TYR A 42 -6.59 -0.70 2.45
N PHE A 43 -6.21 -1.95 2.74
CA PHE A 43 -7.16 -3.08 2.83
C PHE A 43 -8.15 -2.88 3.96
N LEU A 44 -7.66 -2.50 5.13
CA LEU A 44 -8.50 -2.29 6.30
C LEU A 44 -9.53 -1.18 6.03
N ILE A 45 -9.11 -0.06 5.43
CA ILE A 45 -10.00 1.05 5.05
C ILE A 45 -11.02 0.58 4.02
N PHE A 46 -10.60 -0.17 3.00
CA PHE A 46 -11.50 -0.75 2.01
C PHE A 46 -12.56 -1.64 2.66
N VAL A 47 -12.17 -2.54 3.56
CA VAL A 47 -13.10 -3.41 4.30
C VAL A 47 -14.07 -2.60 5.17
N LEU A 48 -13.59 -1.54 5.83
CA LEU A 48 -14.44 -0.66 6.63
C LEU A 48 -15.55 0.01 5.79
N HIS A 49 -15.27 0.38 4.55
CA HIS A 49 -16.28 0.92 3.63
C HIS A 49 -17.39 -0.08 3.34
N PHE A 50 -17.03 -1.35 3.10
CA PHE A 50 -18.02 -2.41 2.88
C PHE A 50 -18.85 -2.71 4.13
N ILE A 51 -18.22 -2.74 5.31
CA ILE A 51 -18.93 -2.89 6.58
C ILE A 51 -19.90 -1.72 6.79
N TYR A 52 -19.47 -0.49 6.53
CA TYR A 52 -20.32 0.68 6.65
C TYR A 52 -21.52 0.63 5.69
N LEU A 53 -21.28 0.32 4.41
CA LEU A 53 -22.33 0.14 3.41
C LEU A 53 -23.37 -0.89 3.89
N TYR A 54 -22.91 -1.99 4.48
CA TYR A 54 -23.77 -3.04 5.01
C TYR A 54 -24.68 -2.56 6.14
N ILE A 55 -24.10 -1.87 7.12
CA ILE A 55 -24.83 -1.29 8.24
C ILE A 55 -25.88 -0.29 7.73
N VAL A 56 -25.54 0.53 6.75
CA VAL A 56 -26.47 1.49 6.12
C VAL A 56 -27.63 0.75 5.46
N LEU A 57 -27.35 -0.26 4.62
CA LEU A 57 -28.39 -1.01 3.91
C LEU A 57 -29.38 -1.66 4.87
N ILE A 58 -28.90 -2.33 5.93
CA ILE A 58 -29.77 -2.94 6.94
C ILE A 58 -30.57 -1.88 7.72
N THR A 59 -29.93 -0.77 8.08
CA THR A 59 -30.57 0.26 8.91
C THR A 59 -31.63 1.06 8.15
N VAL A 60 -31.42 1.30 6.86
CA VAL A 60 -32.36 2.02 5.98
C VAL A 60 -33.51 1.13 5.52
N SER A 61 -33.29 -0.19 5.47
CA SER A 61 -34.32 -1.17 5.11
C SER A 61 -35.56 -1.06 6.00
N LYS A 62 -36.71 -0.80 5.37
CA LYS A 62 -37.98 -0.60 6.08
C LYS A 62 -38.70 -1.91 6.38
N THR A 63 -38.60 -2.90 5.48
CA THR A 63 -39.30 -4.18 5.59
C THR A 63 -38.43 -5.27 6.21
N LYS A 64 -39.06 -6.28 6.82
CA LYS A 64 -38.35 -7.40 7.45
C LYS A 64 -37.64 -8.25 6.41
N GLU A 65 -38.25 -8.44 5.24
CA GLU A 65 -37.66 -9.18 4.11
C GLU A 65 -36.43 -8.46 3.58
N SER A 66 -36.47 -7.12 3.47
CA SER A 66 -35.32 -6.34 2.99
C SER A 66 -34.15 -6.38 3.98
N LYS A 67 -34.42 -6.36 5.29
CA LYS A 67 -33.38 -6.55 6.32
C LYS A 67 -32.73 -7.92 6.26
N VAL A 68 -33.51 -8.97 6.01
CA VAL A 68 -33.00 -10.34 5.85
C VAL A 68 -32.22 -10.47 4.54
N PHE A 69 -32.74 -9.90 3.45
CA PHE A 69 -32.05 -9.89 2.17
C PHE A 69 -30.69 -9.21 2.28
N TRP A 70 -30.64 -7.96 2.75
CA TRP A 70 -29.36 -7.27 2.94
C TRP A 70 -28.52 -7.91 4.03
N GLY A 71 -29.12 -8.48 5.07
CA GLY A 71 -28.45 -9.09 6.23
C GLY A 71 -27.91 -10.51 6.05
N VAL A 72 -28.31 -11.23 5.00
CA VAL A 72 -27.93 -12.64 4.79
C VAL A 72 -27.53 -12.90 3.34
N ILE A 73 -28.31 -12.39 2.39
CA ILE A 73 -28.11 -12.63 0.95
C ILE A 73 -27.13 -11.60 0.37
N GLY A 74 -27.21 -10.35 0.81
CA GLY A 74 -26.36 -9.24 0.39
C GLY A 74 -24.85 -9.51 0.47
N PRO A 75 -24.31 -10.07 1.57
CA PRO A 75 -22.89 -10.42 1.66
C PRO A 75 -22.45 -11.38 0.56
N PHE A 76 -23.32 -12.33 0.18
CA PHE A 76 -22.99 -13.34 -0.81
C PHE A 76 -22.73 -12.76 -2.20
N PHE A 77 -23.30 -11.60 -2.52
CA PHE A 77 -23.06 -10.89 -3.78
C PHE A 77 -21.99 -9.79 -3.64
N ILE A 78 -22.03 -9.04 -2.54
CA ILE A 78 -21.15 -7.88 -2.37
C ILE A 78 -19.73 -8.30 -1.97
N VAL A 79 -19.56 -9.32 -1.14
CA VAL A 79 -18.24 -9.77 -0.67
C VAL A 79 -17.38 -10.31 -1.82
N PRO A 80 -17.88 -11.15 -2.74
CA PRO A 80 -17.10 -11.55 -3.91
C PRO A 80 -16.68 -10.38 -4.79
N ILE A 81 -17.57 -9.39 -5.00
CA ILE A 81 -17.24 -8.16 -5.75
C ILE A 81 -16.16 -7.36 -5.02
N ALA A 82 -16.27 -7.23 -3.70
CA ALA A 82 -15.27 -6.57 -2.87
C ALA A 82 -13.92 -7.28 -2.95
N ILE A 83 -13.90 -8.61 -2.87
CA ILE A 83 -12.68 -9.42 -2.95
C ILE A 83 -12.05 -9.32 -4.33
N VAL A 84 -12.83 -9.44 -5.40
CA VAL A 84 -12.33 -9.32 -6.78
C VAL A 84 -11.83 -7.90 -7.04
N GLY A 85 -12.59 -6.88 -6.66
CA GLY A 85 -12.17 -5.48 -6.76
C GLY A 85 -10.90 -5.20 -5.96
N TRP A 86 -10.79 -5.74 -4.74
CA TRP A 86 -9.56 -5.68 -3.98
C TRP A 86 -8.40 -6.34 -4.72
N PHE A 87 -8.62 -7.54 -5.25
CA PHE A 87 -7.60 -8.28 -5.96
C PHE A 87 -7.11 -7.52 -7.20
N THR A 88 -8.01 -6.95 -7.99
CA THR A 88 -7.63 -6.18 -9.19
C THR A 88 -6.90 -4.88 -8.85
N PHE A 89 -7.26 -4.20 -7.76
CA PHE A 89 -6.65 -2.92 -7.40
C PHE A 89 -5.37 -3.04 -6.57
N PHE A 90 -5.24 -4.10 -5.77
CA PHE A 90 -4.19 -4.18 -4.73
C PHE A 90 -3.39 -5.49 -4.73
N TYR A 91 -3.83 -6.56 -5.40
CA TYR A 91 -3.07 -7.82 -5.44
C TYR A 91 -1.78 -7.71 -6.26
N THR A 92 -1.68 -6.69 -7.12
CA THR A 92 -0.53 -6.49 -8.01
C THR A 92 0.79 -6.26 -7.26
N ASN A 93 0.75 -6.01 -5.94
CA ASN A 93 1.91 -5.61 -5.17
C ASN A 93 2.12 -6.53 -3.96
N LYS A 94 2.58 -7.77 -4.20
CA LYS A 94 3.43 -8.46 -3.21
C LYS A 94 4.76 -7.70 -3.13
N VAL A 95 4.70 -6.55 -2.49
CA VAL A 95 5.86 -5.70 -2.25
C VAL A 95 6.46 -6.14 -0.94
N ASP A 96 7.58 -6.81 -1.02
CA ASP A 96 8.43 -7.06 0.13
C ASP A 96 9.28 -5.82 0.39
N TYR A 97 9.72 -5.67 1.64
CA TYR A 97 10.49 -4.52 2.08
C TYR A 97 11.86 -4.96 2.59
N TYR A 98 12.89 -4.28 2.11
CA TYR A 98 14.24 -4.42 2.62
C TYR A 98 14.74 -3.09 3.17
N ASP A 99 15.31 -3.17 4.36
CA ASP A 99 15.78 -2.03 5.12
C ASP A 99 17.30 -1.95 5.03
N LEU A 100 17.81 -0.85 4.46
CA LEU A 100 19.24 -0.59 4.35
C LEU A 100 19.61 0.64 5.19
N SER A 101 20.42 0.40 6.22
CA SER A 101 20.95 1.45 7.09
C SER A 101 22.27 2.01 6.55
N SER A 102 22.48 3.30 6.79
CA SER A 102 23.77 3.97 6.62
C SER A 102 24.86 3.40 7.56
N PRO A 103 26.16 3.60 7.27
CA PRO A 103 27.25 3.02 8.05
C PRO A 103 27.24 3.40 9.54
N LYS A 104 26.82 4.63 9.88
CA LYS A 104 26.65 5.06 11.28
C LYS A 104 25.20 4.96 11.77
N ASN A 105 24.32 4.32 11.00
CA ASN A 105 22.92 4.08 11.32
C ASN A 105 22.13 5.38 11.60
N THR A 106 22.52 6.49 10.97
CA THR A 106 21.87 7.81 11.13
C THR A 106 20.72 8.01 10.15
N GLN A 107 20.83 7.43 8.97
CA GLN A 107 19.83 7.40 7.92
C GLN A 107 19.50 5.97 7.51
N LYS A 108 18.29 5.77 7.01
CA LYS A 108 17.78 4.48 6.56
C LYS A 108 16.97 4.66 5.28
N ILE A 109 17.27 3.84 4.29
CA ILE A 109 16.49 3.71 3.07
C ILE A 109 15.71 2.39 3.12
N ILE A 110 14.44 2.45 2.75
CA ILE A 110 13.54 1.30 2.68
C ILE A 110 13.30 1.03 1.21
N ILE A 111 13.58 -0.18 0.76
CA ILE A 111 13.42 -0.63 -0.62
C ILE A 111 12.17 -1.51 -0.66
N GLY A 112 11.11 -1.03 -1.29
CA GLY A 112 9.97 -1.85 -1.67
C GLY A 112 10.27 -2.54 -2.99
N TYR A 113 10.27 -3.86 -3.03
CA TYR A 113 10.55 -4.63 -4.23
C TYR A 113 9.44 -5.61 -4.53
N SER A 114 9.11 -5.76 -5.81
CA SER A 114 8.18 -6.76 -6.32
C SER A 114 8.64 -7.26 -7.68
N ASN A 115 8.18 -8.44 -8.06
CA ASN A 115 8.46 -8.99 -9.37
C ASN A 115 7.23 -9.65 -9.99
N TRP A 116 7.31 -9.81 -11.31
CA TRP A 116 6.35 -10.61 -12.06
C TRP A 116 7.04 -11.25 -13.27
N SER A 117 6.74 -12.52 -13.52
CA SER A 117 7.34 -13.29 -14.60
C SER A 117 6.28 -13.88 -15.54
N LEU A 118 6.43 -13.60 -16.84
CA LEU A 118 5.72 -14.26 -17.94
C LEU A 118 6.71 -14.59 -19.05
N GLY A 119 7.71 -15.42 -18.71
CA GLY A 119 8.84 -15.76 -19.57
C GLY A 119 10.06 -14.87 -19.31
N GLU A 120 9.85 -13.56 -19.23
CA GLU A 120 10.83 -12.59 -18.72
C GLU A 120 10.43 -12.15 -17.33
N THR A 121 11.40 -11.92 -16.45
CA THR A 121 11.14 -11.45 -15.09
C THR A 121 11.31 -9.94 -15.03
N ASN A 122 10.23 -9.26 -14.68
CA ASN A 122 10.18 -7.81 -14.49
C ASN A 122 10.28 -7.53 -13.00
N HIS A 123 11.31 -6.79 -12.61
CA HIS A 123 11.57 -6.37 -11.24
C HIS A 123 11.22 -4.88 -11.11
N TYR A 124 10.50 -4.53 -10.05
CA TYR A 124 10.09 -3.17 -9.75
C TYR A 124 10.60 -2.78 -8.36
N TYR A 125 11.21 -1.60 -8.27
CA TYR A 125 11.75 -1.08 -7.01
C TYR A 125 11.24 0.33 -6.72
N ASP A 126 10.75 0.51 -5.51
CA ASP A 126 10.43 1.79 -4.92
C ASP A 126 11.30 2.09 -3.72
N PHE A 127 11.76 3.32 -3.62
CA PHE A 127 12.70 3.76 -2.60
C PHE A 127 12.00 4.74 -1.68
N TYR A 128 12.08 4.48 -0.38
CA TYR A 128 11.45 5.31 0.63
C TYR A 128 12.46 5.75 1.69
N LYS A 129 12.31 6.98 2.18
CA LYS A 129 12.99 7.44 3.40
C LYS A 129 12.04 7.37 4.58
N GLN A 130 12.61 7.05 5.74
CA GLN A 130 11.89 7.14 7.00
C GLN A 130 11.58 8.62 7.31
N THR A 131 10.36 8.90 7.74
CA THR A 131 9.97 10.24 8.21
C THR A 131 10.09 10.33 9.73
N GLU A 132 9.85 11.50 10.29
CA GLU A 132 9.77 11.69 11.75
C GLU A 132 8.71 10.79 12.41
N PHE A 133 7.68 10.41 11.65
CA PHE A 133 6.65 9.46 12.09
C PHE A 133 7.06 8.04 11.68
N PRO A 134 7.30 7.11 12.64
CA PRO A 134 7.76 5.75 12.34
C PRO A 134 6.83 4.95 11.42
N LEU A 135 5.53 5.27 11.44
CA LEU A 135 4.51 4.63 10.63
C LEU A 135 4.35 5.26 9.24
N VAL A 136 5.09 6.32 8.91
CA VAL A 136 4.99 7.02 7.62
C VAL A 136 6.35 7.02 6.93
N LYS A 137 6.35 6.62 5.67
CA LYS A 137 7.52 6.62 4.79
C LYS A 137 7.28 7.55 3.62
N LYS A 138 8.32 8.26 3.18
CA LYS A 138 8.24 9.16 2.03
C LYS A 138 8.92 8.49 0.84
N ARG A 139 8.19 8.30 -0.27
CA ARG A 139 8.76 7.80 -1.51
C ARG A 139 9.69 8.86 -2.11
N ILE A 140 10.85 8.42 -2.58
CA ILE A 140 11.93 9.28 -3.09
C ILE A 140 11.96 9.25 -4.62
N ASN A 141 11.66 8.10 -5.22
CA ASN A 141 11.58 7.95 -6.67
C ASN A 141 10.20 8.37 -7.20
N GLN A 142 10.18 9.10 -8.31
CA GLN A 142 8.93 9.50 -8.98
C GLN A 142 8.26 8.30 -9.66
N GLU A 143 9.07 7.47 -10.33
CA GLU A 143 8.62 6.25 -11.01
C GLU A 143 9.37 5.04 -10.44
N PRO A 144 8.72 3.85 -10.38
CA PRO A 144 9.41 2.63 -9.96
C PRO A 144 10.61 2.37 -10.86
N LEU A 145 11.76 2.05 -10.26
CA LEU A 145 12.88 1.56 -11.04
C LEU A 145 12.50 0.19 -11.59
N HIS A 146 12.49 0.08 -12.92
CA HIS A 146 12.15 -1.15 -13.62
C HIS A 146 13.42 -1.79 -14.18
N VAL A 147 13.59 -3.08 -13.89
CA VAL A 147 14.68 -3.89 -14.43
C VAL A 147 14.07 -5.15 -15.00
N MET A 148 14.45 -5.48 -16.24
CA MET A 148 13.99 -6.69 -16.89
C MET A 148 15.15 -7.67 -17.03
N THR A 149 14.91 -8.92 -16.62
CA THR A 149 15.90 -9.98 -16.70
C THR A 149 15.35 -11.17 -17.47
N ARG A 150 16.26 -11.92 -18.10
CA ARG A 150 15.97 -13.19 -18.78
C ARG A 150 16.82 -14.28 -18.16
N ASN A 151 16.20 -15.41 -17.81
CA ASN A 151 16.87 -16.61 -17.31
C ASN A 151 17.84 -16.34 -16.15
N THR A 152 17.43 -15.52 -15.17
CA THR A 152 18.19 -15.34 -13.94
C THR A 152 17.46 -15.99 -12.77
N ASP A 153 18.21 -16.74 -11.96
CA ASP A 153 17.73 -17.32 -10.70
C ASP A 153 18.05 -16.41 -9.51
N MET A 154 18.53 -15.19 -9.75
CA MET A 154 18.87 -14.26 -8.69
C MET A 154 17.64 -13.61 -8.05
N SER A 155 17.76 -13.33 -6.75
CA SER A 155 16.74 -12.61 -5.99
C SER A 155 16.62 -11.16 -6.46
N ASP A 156 15.46 -10.55 -6.23
CA ASP A 156 15.18 -9.15 -6.61
C ASP A 156 16.21 -8.19 -6.00
N LEU A 157 16.63 -8.43 -4.75
CA LEU A 157 17.64 -7.61 -4.08
C LEU A 157 19.03 -7.74 -4.71
N ASN A 158 19.38 -8.94 -5.19
CA ASN A 158 20.64 -9.16 -5.90
C ASN A 158 20.63 -8.53 -7.30
N VAL A 159 19.49 -8.59 -8.01
CA VAL A 159 19.32 -7.92 -9.30
C VAL A 159 19.49 -6.40 -9.15
N LEU A 160 19.03 -5.81 -8.04
CA LEU A 160 19.27 -4.40 -7.73
C LEU A 160 20.71 -4.11 -7.29
N GLY A 161 21.43 -5.09 -6.73
CA GLY A 161 22.69 -4.86 -6.02
C GLY A 161 22.49 -4.23 -4.64
N ALA A 162 21.37 -4.55 -3.97
CA ALA A 162 21.02 -3.95 -2.67
C ALA A 162 21.99 -4.33 -1.54
N HIS A 163 22.59 -5.53 -1.60
CA HIS A 163 23.56 -5.99 -0.60
C HIS A 163 24.96 -5.38 -0.81
N ASP A 164 25.29 -5.00 -2.04
CA ASP A 164 26.55 -4.35 -2.41
C ASP A 164 26.42 -2.82 -2.55
N ALA A 165 25.31 -2.26 -2.02
CA ALA A 165 25.03 -0.84 -2.10
C ALA A 165 26.11 -0.03 -1.39
N GLN A 166 26.64 0.98 -2.09
CA GLN A 166 27.72 1.81 -1.58
C GLN A 166 27.18 3.11 -1.02
N TRP A 167 27.48 3.37 0.25
CA TRP A 167 27.20 4.66 0.87
C TRP A 167 28.37 5.60 0.64
N GLY A 168 28.18 6.61 -0.22
CA GLY A 168 29.19 7.66 -0.43
C GLY A 168 29.34 8.57 0.79
N ASN A 169 28.25 8.75 1.54
CA ASN A 169 28.20 9.40 2.86
C ASN A 169 26.94 8.89 3.60
N GLU A 170 26.62 9.43 4.77
CA GLU A 170 25.42 9.03 5.52
C GLU A 170 24.09 9.31 4.79
N GLN A 171 24.09 10.16 3.77
CA GLN A 171 22.89 10.65 3.07
C GLN A 171 22.79 10.13 1.63
N THR A 172 23.84 9.55 1.08
CA THR A 172 23.93 9.21 -0.34
C THR A 172 24.25 7.74 -0.50
N VAL A 173 23.34 7.02 -1.15
CA VAL A 173 23.49 5.59 -1.46
C VAL A 173 23.47 5.39 -2.96
N THR A 174 24.40 4.57 -3.44
CA THR A 174 24.50 4.17 -4.85
C THR A 174 24.31 2.66 -4.96
N PHE A 175 23.41 2.26 -5.85
CA PHE A 175 23.17 0.88 -6.23
C PHE A 175 23.84 0.60 -7.57
N THR A 176 24.67 -0.44 -7.59
CA THR A 176 25.40 -0.89 -8.78
C THR A 176 25.16 -2.38 -8.98
N SER A 177 24.77 -2.76 -10.18
CA SER A 177 24.52 -4.16 -10.55
C SER A 177 24.70 -4.33 -12.05
N PRO A 178 25.15 -5.51 -12.53
CA PRO A 178 25.27 -5.81 -13.96
C PRO A 178 23.95 -5.70 -14.74
N TYR A 179 22.81 -5.75 -14.04
CA TYR A 179 21.46 -5.66 -14.63
C TYR A 179 20.93 -4.23 -14.71
N LEU A 180 21.62 -3.29 -14.06
CA LEU A 180 21.27 -1.88 -14.13
C LEU A 180 21.96 -1.24 -15.35
N ASN A 181 21.18 -0.57 -16.19
CA ASN A 181 21.72 0.17 -17.33
C ASN A 181 22.66 1.32 -16.90
N LYS A 182 22.50 1.83 -15.68
CA LYS A 182 23.35 2.85 -15.06
C LYS A 182 23.29 2.72 -13.54
N GLU A 183 24.30 3.24 -12.85
CA GLU A 183 24.29 3.36 -11.39
C GLU A 183 23.12 4.23 -10.89
N VAL A 184 22.42 3.75 -9.87
CA VAL A 184 21.27 4.45 -9.30
C VAL A 184 21.67 5.07 -7.97
N THR A 185 21.78 6.39 -7.93
CA THR A 185 22.16 7.14 -6.73
C THR A 185 20.97 7.90 -6.16
N PHE A 186 20.74 7.76 -4.86
CA PHE A 186 19.74 8.53 -4.12
C PHE A 186 20.39 9.40 -3.06
N ASN A 187 19.92 10.64 -2.97
CA ASN A 187 20.25 11.57 -1.88
C ASN A 187 19.05 11.66 -0.93
N LEU A 188 19.27 11.36 0.35
CA LEU A 188 18.26 11.28 1.39
C LEU A 188 17.96 12.63 2.08
N LYS A 189 18.64 13.70 1.68
CA LYS A 189 18.44 15.05 2.21
C LYS A 189 17.00 15.57 2.01
#